data_AF-A0A2G2LR81-F1
#
_entry.id   AF-A0A2G2LR81-F1
#
_cell.length_a   1.000
_cell.length_b   1.000
_cell.length_c   1.000
_cell.angle_alpha   90.00
_cell.angle_beta   90.00
_cell.angle_gamma   90.00
#
_symmetry.space_group_name_H-M   'P 1'
#
loop_
_entity.id
_entity.type
_entity.pdbx_description
1 polymer ?
#
loop_
_entity_poly.entity_id
_entity_poly.type
_entity_poly.pdbx_seq_one_letter_code
_entity_poly.pdbx_strand_id
1 'polypeptide(L)'
;MLALASAVSVDPFVFRLAIFTLACFVGYFVVWSVTPALHTPLMAVTNAISSVIIVGALIAASAHAFMGSDESVKAAFGMTRLFGFIAITLASVNIFGGFLVTQRMLAMYKKKG
;
A
#
# COMPACT_ATOMS: atom_id res chain seq x y z
N MET A 1 0.18 12.35 -38.76
CA MET A 1 0.34 11.14 -37.91
C MET A 1 0.21 11.50 -36.41
N LEU A 2 -0.73 12.39 -36.04
CA LEU A 2 -1.00 12.80 -34.65
C LEU A 2 -2.52 13.03 -34.49
N ALA A 3 -3.32 12.06 -34.93
CA ALA A 3 -4.79 12.17 -34.92
C ALA A 3 -5.49 10.81 -34.70
N LEU A 4 -4.83 9.85 -34.04
CA LEU A 4 -5.40 8.51 -33.78
C LEU A 4 -5.30 8.07 -32.31
N ALA A 5 -5.19 9.01 -31.38
CA ALA A 5 -5.26 8.70 -29.96
C ALA A 5 -6.23 9.64 -29.24
N SER A 6 -7.38 9.93 -29.86
CA SER A 6 -8.59 10.07 -29.05
C SER A 6 -8.94 8.67 -28.56
N ALA A 7 -8.13 8.16 -27.62
CA ALA A 7 -8.52 7.03 -26.81
C ALA A 7 -9.90 7.40 -26.26
N VAL A 8 -10.85 6.47 -26.35
CA VAL A 8 -12.11 6.51 -25.61
C VAL A 8 -11.78 7.10 -24.24
N SER A 9 -12.23 8.33 -23.98
CA SER A 9 -11.92 9.04 -22.75
C SER A 9 -12.76 8.40 -21.65
N VAL A 10 -12.32 7.23 -21.19
CA VAL A 10 -12.89 6.58 -20.02
C VAL A 10 -12.64 7.53 -18.87
N ASP A 11 -13.71 7.91 -18.18
CA ASP A 11 -13.63 8.82 -17.05
C ASP A 11 -12.59 8.27 -16.03
N PRO A 12 -11.62 9.09 -15.55
CA PRO A 12 -10.58 8.62 -14.64
C PRO A 12 -11.14 7.97 -13.37
N PHE A 13 -12.33 8.38 -12.92
CA PHE A 13 -13.02 7.74 -11.82
C PHE A 13 -13.47 6.33 -12.20
N VAL A 14 -14.17 6.17 -13.33
CA VAL A 14 -14.63 4.87 -13.83
C VAL A 14 -13.46 3.92 -14.07
N PHE A 15 -12.34 4.42 -14.59
CA PHE A 15 -11.12 3.64 -14.78
C PHE A 15 -10.54 3.12 -13.46
N ARG A 16 -10.40 3.98 -12.43
CA ARG A 16 -9.91 3.58 -11.10
C ARG A 16 -10.88 2.64 -10.39
N LEU A 17 -12.19 2.87 -10.55
CA LEU A 17 -13.24 2.02 -10.00
C LEU A 17 -13.19 0.62 -10.64
N ALA A 18 -13.00 0.52 -11.95
CA ALA A 18 -12.84 -0.75 -12.64
C ALA A 18 -11.63 -1.54 -12.11
N ILE A 19 -10.47 -0.88 -11.93
CA ILE A 19 -9.28 -1.50 -11.34
C ILE A 19 -9.56 -1.98 -9.92
N PHE A 20 -10.23 -1.17 -9.10
CA PHE A 20 -10.60 -1.55 -7.74
C PHE A 20 -11.50 -2.80 -7.71
N THR A 21 -12.56 -2.83 -8.52
CA THR A 21 -13.45 -3.99 -8.61
C THR A 21 -12.73 -5.25 -9.09
N LEU A 22 -11.89 -5.14 -10.13
CA LEU A 22 -11.06 -6.25 -10.62
C LEU A 22 -10.09 -6.75 -9.54
N ALA A 23 -9.46 -5.85 -8.80
CA ALA A 23 -8.55 -6.21 -7.71
C ALA A 23 -9.27 -6.96 -6.57
N CYS A 24 -10.52 -6.60 -6.25
CA CYS A 24 -11.34 -7.35 -5.28
C CYS A 24 -11.61 -8.78 -5.73
N PHE A 25 -11.94 -8.99 -7.01
CA PHE A 25 -12.12 -10.34 -7.56
C PHE A 25 -10.84 -11.16 -7.47
N VAL A 26 -9.70 -10.59 -7.88
CA VAL A 26 -8.40 -11.26 -7.78
C VAL A 26 -8.09 -11.62 -6.31
N GLY A 27 -8.28 -10.68 -5.38
CA GLY A 27 -8.05 -10.90 -3.96
C GLY A 27 -8.89 -12.06 -3.39
N TYR A 28 -10.15 -12.16 -3.77
CA TYR A 28 -11.03 -13.27 -3.37
C TYR A 28 -10.49 -14.63 -3.84
N PHE A 29 -10.15 -14.76 -5.12
CA PHE A 29 -9.62 -16.03 -5.67
C PHE A 29 -8.25 -16.40 -5.08
N VAL A 30 -7.40 -15.41 -4.79
CA VAL A 30 -6.09 -15.64 -4.15
C VAL A 30 -6.24 -16.20 -2.75
N VAL A 31 -7.15 -15.64 -1.93
CA VAL A 31 -7.34 -16.08 -0.53
C VAL A 31 -8.09 -17.42 -0.47
N TRP A 32 -9.03 -17.68 -1.38
CA TRP A 32 -9.78 -18.93 -1.40
C TRP A 32 -8.94 -20.16 -1.78
N SER A 33 -7.81 -19.95 -2.47
CA SER A 33 -6.95 -21.03 -2.99
C SER A 33 -5.86 -21.47 -2.01
N VAL A 34 -5.97 -21.13 -0.71
CA VAL A 34 -4.97 -21.48 0.31
C VAL A 34 -5.35 -22.74 1.09
N THR A 35 -4.36 -23.54 1.46
CA THR A 35 -4.56 -24.71 2.34
C THR A 35 -4.94 -24.27 3.76
N PRO A 36 -5.86 -24.97 4.46
CA PRO A 36 -6.39 -24.55 5.77
C PRO A 36 -5.34 -24.30 6.86
N ALA A 37 -4.24 -25.05 6.85
CA ALA A 37 -3.13 -24.88 7.80
C ALA A 37 -2.42 -23.52 7.67
N LEU A 38 -2.56 -22.83 6.54
CA LEU A 38 -1.90 -21.56 6.26
C LEU A 38 -2.77 -20.33 6.51
N HIS A 39 -4.02 -20.44 6.98
CA HIS A 39 -4.85 -19.26 7.24
C HIS A 39 -4.22 -18.33 8.30
N THR A 40 -3.59 -18.87 9.34
CA THR A 40 -2.91 -18.07 10.36
C THR A 40 -1.65 -17.37 9.82
N PRO A 41 -0.73 -18.05 9.10
CA PRO A 41 0.34 -17.38 8.36
C PRO A 41 -0.15 -16.37 7.32
N LEU A 42 -1.24 -16.66 6.60
CA LEU A 42 -1.81 -15.78 5.60
C LEU A 42 -2.32 -14.48 6.22
N MET A 43 -2.96 -14.57 7.39
CA MET A 43 -3.40 -13.39 8.14
C MET A 43 -2.21 -12.47 8.48
N ALA A 44 -1.07 -13.05 8.87
CA ALA A 44 0.15 -12.29 9.14
C ALA A 44 0.72 -11.62 7.88
N VAL A 45 0.71 -12.32 6.73
CA VAL A 45 1.12 -11.77 5.42
C VAL A 45 0.22 -10.60 5.03
N THR A 46 -1.11 -10.76 5.13
CA THR A 46 -2.04 -9.69 4.75
C THR A 46 -1.89 -8.46 5.65
N ASN A 47 -1.51 -8.64 6.91
CA ASN A 47 -1.16 -7.54 7.79
C ASN A 47 0.08 -6.79 7.28
N ALA A 48 1.15 -7.52 6.91
CA ALA A 48 2.35 -6.91 6.34
C ALA A 48 2.06 -6.16 5.02
N ILE A 49 1.25 -6.75 4.13
CA ILE A 49 0.86 -6.15 2.83
C ILE A 49 0.03 -4.87 3.02
N SER A 50 -0.77 -4.78 4.08
CA SER A 50 -1.55 -3.56 4.39
C SER A 50 -0.68 -2.30 4.55
N SER A 51 0.63 -2.48 4.75
CA SER A 51 1.61 -1.39 4.82
C SER A 51 1.86 -0.64 3.51
N VAL A 52 1.09 -0.90 2.44
CA VAL A 52 1.05 -0.07 1.22
C VAL A 52 0.80 1.41 1.52
N ILE A 53 0.23 1.72 2.69
CA ILE A 53 0.08 3.07 3.26
C ILE A 53 1.39 3.87 3.26
N ILE A 54 2.57 3.21 3.30
CA ILE A 54 3.87 3.89 3.21
C ILE A 54 4.00 4.79 1.97
N VAL A 55 3.37 4.42 0.85
CA VAL A 55 3.37 5.23 -0.38
C VAL A 55 2.70 6.58 -0.13
N GLY A 56 1.56 6.59 0.54
CA GLY A 56 0.86 7.83 0.92
C GLY A 56 1.65 8.64 1.96
N ALA A 57 2.28 7.96 2.91
CA ALA A 57 3.10 8.60 3.94
C ALA A 57 4.35 9.30 3.34
N LEU A 58 4.99 8.71 2.34
CA LEU A 58 6.11 9.31 1.60
C LEU A 58 5.67 10.56 0.82
N ILE A 59 4.50 10.54 0.18
CA ILE A 59 3.93 11.70 -0.51
C ILE A 59 3.66 12.83 0.50
N ALA A 60 3.06 12.52 1.65
CA ALA A 60 2.80 13.51 2.70
C ALA A 60 4.10 14.09 3.29
N ALA A 61 5.11 13.24 3.55
CA ALA A 61 6.40 13.69 4.07
C ALA A 61 7.20 14.55 3.06
N SER A 62 7.00 14.32 1.76
CA SER A 62 7.65 15.03 0.66
C SER A 62 6.86 16.24 0.13
N ALA A 63 5.75 16.63 0.78
CA ALA A 63 4.87 17.71 0.34
C ALA A 63 5.60 19.06 0.08
N HIS A 64 6.73 19.31 0.73
CA HIS A 64 7.56 20.50 0.51
C HIS A 64 8.31 20.52 -0.84
N ALA A 65 8.46 19.38 -1.52
CA ALA A 65 9.16 19.29 -2.81
C ALA A 65 8.24 19.60 -4.01
N PHE A 66 6.91 19.59 -3.81
CA PHE A 66 5.92 19.62 -4.89
C PHE A 66 5.02 20.86 -4.92
N MET A 67 4.93 21.61 -3.80
CA MET A 67 4.06 22.78 -3.69
C MET A 67 4.89 24.06 -3.53
N GLY A 68 4.68 25.00 -4.44
CA GLY A 68 5.37 26.28 -4.50
C GLY A 68 5.23 27.14 -3.23
N SER A 69 6.06 28.17 -3.19
CA SER A 69 6.36 29.06 -2.06
C SER A 69 5.22 30.02 -1.68
N ASP A 70 4.04 29.51 -1.32
CA ASP A 70 2.97 30.31 -0.73
C ASP A 70 3.10 30.39 0.80
N GLU A 71 3.12 31.62 1.33
CA GLU A 71 3.32 31.94 2.76
C GLU A 71 2.22 31.35 3.68
N SER A 72 0.99 31.21 3.17
CA SER A 72 -0.15 30.64 3.91
C SER A 72 -0.05 29.14 4.13
N VAL A 73 0.82 28.44 3.37
CA VAL A 73 1.00 26.99 3.47
C VAL A 73 2.13 26.61 4.45
N LYS A 74 3.04 27.55 4.78
CA LYS A 74 4.17 27.36 5.74
C LYS A 74 3.77 26.80 7.11
N ALA A 75 2.64 27.24 7.66
CA ALA A 75 2.17 26.76 8.97
C ALA A 75 1.62 25.31 8.91
N ALA A 76 0.93 24.94 7.83
CA ALA A 76 0.43 23.59 7.61
C ALA A 76 1.53 22.61 7.17
N PHE A 77 2.63 23.11 6.58
CA PHE A 77 3.77 22.31 6.13
C PHE A 77 4.50 21.60 7.27
N GLY A 78 4.63 22.23 8.44
CA GLY A 78 5.27 21.61 9.62
C GLY A 78 4.49 20.40 10.12
N MET A 79 3.16 20.53 10.23
CA MET A 79 2.27 19.45 10.66
C MET A 79 2.23 18.31 9.65
N THR A 80 2.09 18.60 8.35
CA THR A 80 2.03 17.58 7.30
C THR A 80 3.30 16.73 7.27
N ARG A 81 4.47 17.37 7.41
CA ARG A 81 5.76 16.66 7.44
C ARG A 81 5.93 15.85 8.72
N LEU A 82 5.50 16.36 9.86
CA LEU A 82 5.54 15.63 11.13
C LEU A 82 4.64 14.39 11.08
N PHE A 83 3.39 14.54 10.61
CA PHE A 83 2.48 13.41 10.44
C PHE A 83 2.98 12.43 9.38
N GLY A 84 3.57 12.89 8.27
CA GLY A 84 4.21 12.05 7.28
C GLY A 84 5.38 11.24 7.86
N PHE A 85 6.22 11.85 8.68
CA PHE A 85 7.33 11.18 9.37
C PHE A 85 6.84 10.12 10.36
N ILE A 86 5.82 10.44 11.17
CA ILE A 86 5.19 9.49 12.09
C ILE A 86 4.57 8.33 11.31
N ALA A 87 3.85 8.64 10.22
CA ALA A 87 3.22 7.63 9.36
C ALA A 87 4.25 6.69 8.72
N ILE A 88 5.38 7.20 8.22
CA ILE A 88 6.48 6.37 7.69
C ILE A 88 7.05 5.47 8.79
N THR A 89 7.25 6.00 9.99
CA THR A 89 7.78 5.23 11.12
C THR A 89 6.85 4.09 11.49
N LEU A 90 5.54 4.37 11.65
CA LEU A 90 4.53 3.35 11.97
C LEU A 90 4.36 2.33 10.84
N ALA A 91 4.35 2.77 9.58
CA ALA A 91 4.29 1.88 8.42
C ALA A 91 5.51 0.96 8.38
N SER A 92 6.71 1.48 8.65
CA SER A 92 7.94 0.69 8.70
C SER A 92 7.86 -0.41 9.76
N VAL A 93 7.37 -0.11 10.97
CA VAL A 93 7.15 -1.12 12.02
C VAL A 93 6.21 -2.23 11.55
N ASN A 94 5.12 -1.89 10.85
CA ASN A 94 4.19 -2.88 10.31
C ASN A 94 4.85 -3.75 9.22
N ILE A 95 5.61 -3.16 8.29
CA ILE A 95 6.37 -3.89 7.27
C ILE A 95 7.32 -4.89 7.93
N PHE A 96 8.24 -4.40 8.77
CA PHE A 96 9.28 -5.24 9.34
C PHE A 96 8.71 -6.28 10.31
N GLY A 97 7.78 -5.87 11.18
CA GLY A 97 7.12 -6.76 12.13
C GLY A 97 6.28 -7.84 11.43
N GLY A 98 5.47 -7.44 10.45
CA GLY A 98 4.62 -8.33 9.69
C GLY A 98 5.40 -9.40 8.93
N PHE A 99 6.48 -9.01 8.22
CA PHE A 99 7.30 -9.98 7.50
C PHE A 99 8.15 -10.85 8.43
N LEU A 100 8.71 -10.31 9.52
CA LEU A 100 9.52 -11.11 10.46
C LEU A 100 8.66 -12.19 11.13
N VAL A 101 7.47 -11.83 11.62
CA VAL A 101 6.56 -12.81 12.25
C VAL A 101 6.09 -13.84 11.24
N THR A 102 5.73 -13.42 10.02
CA THR A 102 5.36 -14.35 8.94
C THR A 102 6.47 -15.37 8.65
N GLN A 103 7.72 -14.93 8.55
CA GLN A 103 8.84 -15.83 8.29
C GLN A 103 9.02 -16.85 9.42
N ARG A 104 8.85 -16.43 10.69
CA ARG A 104 8.89 -17.36 11.83
C ARG A 104 7.73 -18.37 11.78
N MET A 105 6.55 -17.95 11.35
CA MET A 105 5.39 -18.83 11.19
C MET A 105 5.59 -19.84 10.06
N LEU A 106 6.08 -19.41 8.91
CA LEU A 106 6.34 -20.30 7.76
C LEU A 106 7.54 -21.23 8.00
N ALA A 107 8.53 -20.80 8.78
CA ALA A 107 9.67 -21.64 9.15
C ALA A 107 9.26 -22.89 9.95
N MET A 108 8.13 -22.85 10.68
CA MET A 108 7.60 -24.02 11.41
C MET A 108 7.03 -25.11 10.49
N TYR A 109 6.75 -24.78 9.23
CA TYR A 109 6.26 -25.73 8.22
C TYR A 109 7.38 -26.29 7.32
N LYS A 110 8.63 -25.82 7.50
CA LYS A 110 9.77 -26.42 6.81
C LYS A 110 10.10 -27.76 7.48
N LYS A 111 10.03 -28.84 6.70
CA LYS A 111 10.47 -30.18 7.14
C LYS A 111 11.93 -30.08 7.59
N LYS A 112 12.20 -30.42 8.85
CA LYS A 112 13.57 -30.62 9.36
C LYS A 112 14.22 -31.69 8.48
N GLY A 113 15.20 -31.29 7.67
CA GLY A 113 16.24 -32.20 7.22
C GLY A 113 17.08 -32.60 8.43
#